data_AF-A0A2J6HMP9-F1
#
_entry.id   AF-A0A2J6HMP9-F1
#
_cell.length_a   1.000
_cell.length_b   1.000
_cell.length_c   1.000
_cell.angle_alpha   90.00
_cell.angle_beta   90.00
_cell.angle_gamma   90.00
#
_symmetry.space_group_name_H-M   'P 1'
#
loop_
_entity.id
_entity.type
_entity.pdbx_description
1 polymer ?
#
loop_
_entity_poly.entity_id
_entity_poly.type
_entity_poly.pdbx_seq_one_letter_code
_entity_poly.pdbx_strand_id
1 'polypeptide(L)'
;MMANPAKDPLWQAKVTAESVENPALQSVIETKCTSCHAPMGKSEAFHNGAGSYLLSEALEDPLSMDGVSCTLCHQIRSEGLSHDSTFTANFPLNDSHEIFGPYLNPVAQPMINQSGFEPMFSEHIQDSRLCATCHTLFTPYLDNQGNVAGTFPEQTPFLEWRNSNYVEEKSCQDCHMPAVDEAMKISVSPPWLSEMRNPIYEHELAGGNAFMGGILKDNIDALQVSALPQHMDSTIAKSKRTLQSAVETSMIS
;
A
#
# COMPACT_ATOMS: atom_id res chain seq x y z
N MET A 1 3.34 -1.98 8.72
CA MET A 1 3.91 -2.74 7.58
C MET A 1 3.91 -1.91 6.30
N MET A 2 2.79 -1.34 5.84
CA MET A 2 2.73 -0.57 4.57
C MET A 2 3.73 0.58 4.42
N ALA A 3 4.12 1.27 5.50
CA ALA A 3 5.15 2.30 5.47
C ALA A 3 6.60 1.77 5.51
N ASN A 4 6.80 0.46 5.72
CA ASN A 4 8.13 -0.15 5.84
C ASN A 4 8.30 -1.46 5.02
N PRO A 5 7.65 -1.67 3.87
CA PRO A 5 7.65 -2.97 3.19
C PRO A 5 9.00 -3.26 2.53
N ALA A 6 9.71 -2.26 2.02
CA ALA A 6 11.09 -2.41 1.52
C ALA A 6 12.09 -2.69 2.66
N LYS A 7 11.77 -2.25 3.89
CA LYS A 7 12.61 -2.42 5.09
C LYS A 7 12.38 -3.75 5.81
N ASP A 8 11.46 -4.58 5.32
CA ASP A 8 11.20 -5.91 5.88
C ASP A 8 12.38 -6.86 5.59
N PRO A 9 13.18 -7.26 6.60
CA PRO A 9 14.36 -8.10 6.38
C PRO A 9 13.99 -9.53 5.96
N LEU A 10 12.81 -10.03 6.32
CA LEU A 10 12.36 -11.35 5.90
C LEU A 10 12.01 -11.35 4.42
N TRP A 11 11.35 -10.28 3.94
CA TRP A 11 11.10 -10.09 2.51
C TRP A 11 12.39 -9.99 1.71
N GLN A 12 13.34 -9.13 2.12
CA GLN A 12 14.63 -8.98 1.44
C GLN A 12 15.38 -10.32 1.34
N ALA A 13 15.41 -11.08 2.43
CA ALA A 13 16.02 -12.41 2.46
C ALA A 13 15.32 -13.40 1.53
N LYS A 14 13.98 -13.40 1.50
CA LYS A 14 13.21 -14.30 0.64
C LYS A 14 13.43 -14.00 -0.85
N VAL A 15 13.37 -12.74 -1.26
CA VAL A 15 13.60 -12.32 -2.65
C VAL A 15 15.03 -12.65 -3.08
N THR A 16 16.00 -12.42 -2.20
CA THR A 16 17.41 -12.76 -2.45
C THR A 16 17.59 -14.26 -2.64
N ALA A 17 17.02 -15.08 -1.74
CA ALA A 17 17.11 -16.53 -1.82
C ALA A 17 16.47 -17.07 -3.12
N GLU A 18 15.29 -16.57 -3.48
CA GLU A 18 14.59 -17.00 -4.69
C GLU A 18 15.35 -16.63 -5.97
N SER A 19 15.97 -15.45 -5.98
CA SER A 19 16.82 -14.98 -7.09
C SER A 19 18.12 -15.78 -7.22
N VAL A 20 18.72 -16.20 -6.10
CA VAL A 20 19.90 -17.09 -6.09
C VAL A 20 19.55 -18.49 -6.57
N GLU A 21 18.38 -19.01 -6.19
CA GLU A 21 17.90 -20.31 -6.66
C GLU A 21 17.51 -20.29 -8.15
N ASN A 22 17.09 -19.14 -8.68
CA ASN A 22 16.64 -18.98 -10.06
C ASN A 22 17.34 -17.81 -10.78
N PRO A 23 18.66 -17.85 -11.02
CA PRO A 23 19.40 -16.68 -11.54
C PRO A 23 18.92 -16.19 -12.90
N ALA A 24 18.46 -17.09 -13.76
CA ALA A 24 17.91 -16.74 -15.09
C ALA A 24 16.60 -15.92 -15.00
N LEU A 25 15.93 -15.94 -13.85
CA LEU A 25 14.66 -15.26 -13.60
C LEU A 25 14.78 -14.11 -12.60
N GLN A 26 15.99 -13.78 -12.14
CA GLN A 26 16.23 -12.74 -11.14
C GLN A 26 15.47 -11.44 -11.45
N SER A 27 15.60 -10.92 -12.68
CA SER A 27 14.91 -9.69 -13.08
C SER A 27 13.38 -9.81 -13.00
N VAL A 28 12.81 -10.97 -13.34
CA VAL A 28 11.37 -11.22 -13.25
C VAL A 28 10.91 -11.27 -11.79
N ILE A 29 11.64 -12.02 -10.94
CA ILE A 29 11.34 -12.19 -9.52
C ILE A 29 11.42 -10.85 -8.80
N GLU A 30 12.57 -10.18 -8.89
CA GLU A 30 12.80 -8.93 -8.16
C GLU A 30 11.83 -7.84 -8.60
N THR A 31 11.60 -7.66 -9.92
CA THR A 31 10.63 -6.69 -10.44
C THR A 31 9.20 -6.98 -9.97
N LYS A 32 8.86 -8.26 -9.84
CA LYS A 32 7.54 -8.65 -9.32
C LYS A 32 7.41 -8.29 -7.84
N CYS A 33 8.40 -8.63 -7.03
CA CYS A 33 8.39 -8.37 -5.60
C CYS A 33 8.43 -6.87 -5.26
N THR A 34 9.22 -6.08 -6.00
CA THR A 34 9.31 -4.62 -5.83
C THR A 34 8.01 -3.90 -6.20
N SER A 35 7.11 -4.55 -6.96
CA SER A 35 5.79 -3.98 -7.28
C SER A 35 4.95 -3.65 -6.06
N CYS A 36 5.03 -4.47 -5.00
CA CYS A 36 4.28 -4.23 -3.76
C CYS A 36 5.18 -3.75 -2.61
N HIS A 37 6.47 -4.10 -2.62
CA HIS A 37 7.37 -3.76 -1.53
C HIS A 37 8.19 -2.46 -1.74
N ALA A 38 8.28 -1.99 -2.98
CA ALA A 38 8.94 -0.75 -3.33
C ALA A 38 8.14 -0.01 -4.44
N PRO A 39 6.81 0.16 -4.26
CA PRO A 39 5.93 0.56 -5.35
C PRO A 39 6.26 1.95 -5.91
N MET A 40 6.62 2.92 -5.07
CA MET A 40 6.93 4.27 -5.54
C MET A 40 8.19 4.31 -6.40
N GLY A 41 9.29 3.71 -5.93
CA GLY A 41 10.53 3.67 -6.71
C GLY A 41 10.39 2.85 -7.98
N LYS A 42 9.67 1.72 -7.94
CA LYS A 42 9.38 0.96 -9.16
C LYS A 42 8.54 1.78 -10.16
N SER A 43 7.47 2.42 -9.70
CA SER A 43 6.61 3.23 -10.57
C SER A 43 7.39 4.37 -11.22
N GLU A 44 8.26 5.05 -10.46
CA GLU A 44 9.15 6.09 -10.99
C GLU A 44 10.15 5.52 -12.01
N ALA A 45 10.80 4.39 -11.71
CA ALA A 45 11.72 3.75 -12.65
C ALA A 45 11.04 3.38 -13.97
N PHE A 46 9.83 2.82 -13.91
CA PHE A 46 9.04 2.46 -15.10
C PHE A 46 8.54 3.69 -15.86
N HIS A 47 8.14 4.75 -15.16
CA HIS A 47 7.81 6.03 -15.79
C HIS A 47 9.01 6.59 -16.58
N ASN A 48 10.23 6.44 -16.05
CA ASN A 48 11.48 6.82 -16.70
C ASN A 48 11.96 5.82 -17.77
N GLY A 49 11.15 4.81 -18.12
CA GLY A 49 11.43 3.88 -19.22
C GLY A 49 12.21 2.62 -18.83
N ALA A 50 12.37 2.32 -17.54
CA ALA A 50 12.96 1.05 -17.12
C ALA A 50 12.04 -0.15 -17.47
N GLY A 51 12.65 -1.25 -17.90
CA GLY A 51 11.93 -2.52 -18.16
C GLY A 51 11.90 -3.47 -16.96
N SER A 52 12.68 -3.18 -15.93
CA SER A 52 12.79 -3.96 -14.68
C SER A 52 13.18 -3.03 -13.54
N TYR A 53 12.98 -3.48 -12.31
CA TYR A 53 13.42 -2.76 -11.12
C TYR A 53 13.86 -3.74 -10.03
N LEU A 54 15.17 -3.81 -9.83
CA LEU A 54 15.86 -4.82 -9.03
C LEU A 54 15.84 -4.49 -7.54
N LEU A 55 16.06 -5.51 -6.71
CA LEU A 55 16.14 -5.35 -5.26
C LEU A 55 17.30 -4.41 -4.88
N SER A 56 18.45 -4.52 -5.54
CA SER A 56 19.59 -3.64 -5.28
C SER A 56 19.28 -2.17 -5.56
N GLU A 57 18.49 -1.89 -6.60
CA GLU A 57 18.05 -0.53 -6.94
C GLU A 57 17.07 -0.01 -5.88
N ALA A 58 16.09 -0.84 -5.49
CA ALA A 58 15.12 -0.50 -4.46
C ALA A 58 15.74 -0.18 -3.10
N LEU A 59 16.85 -0.84 -2.73
CA LEU A 59 17.54 -0.60 -1.46
C LEU A 59 18.34 0.71 -1.42
N GLU A 60 18.69 1.26 -2.59
CA GLU A 60 19.42 2.52 -2.72
C GLU A 60 18.49 3.72 -2.99
N ASP A 61 17.26 3.46 -3.43
CA ASP A 61 16.26 4.49 -3.77
C ASP A 61 15.48 4.99 -2.54
N PRO A 62 15.57 6.28 -2.19
CA PRO A 62 14.80 6.88 -1.11
C PRO A 62 13.28 6.70 -1.24
N LEU A 63 12.72 6.72 -2.46
CA LEU A 63 11.28 6.52 -2.68
C LEU A 63 10.86 5.10 -2.33
N SER A 64 11.68 4.11 -2.68
CA SER A 64 11.46 2.72 -2.29
C SER A 64 11.53 2.54 -0.77
N MET A 65 12.49 3.21 -0.13
CA MET A 65 12.69 3.12 1.32
C MET A 65 11.67 3.92 2.15
N ASP A 66 10.87 4.78 1.53
CA ASP A 66 9.70 5.44 2.14
C ASP A 66 8.43 4.57 2.08
N GLY A 67 8.46 3.48 1.29
CA GLY A 67 7.40 2.47 1.26
C GLY A 67 6.12 2.91 0.54
N VAL A 68 4.95 2.51 1.05
CA VAL A 68 3.66 3.04 0.59
C VAL A 68 3.41 4.36 1.32
N SER A 69 3.54 5.47 0.58
CA SER A 69 3.39 6.83 1.10
C SER A 69 2.10 7.50 0.60
N CYS A 70 1.82 8.71 1.09
CA CYS A 70 0.59 9.45 0.82
C CYS A 70 0.34 9.64 -0.68
N THR A 71 1.37 10.04 -1.41
CA THR A 71 1.30 10.33 -2.84
C THR A 71 0.91 9.11 -3.64
N LEU A 72 1.42 7.92 -3.28
CA LEU A 72 1.09 6.71 -4.00
C LEU A 72 -0.42 6.45 -4.02
N CYS A 73 -1.05 6.29 -2.85
CA CYS A 73 -2.47 5.97 -2.78
C CYS A 73 -3.36 7.09 -3.33
N HIS A 74 -2.99 8.34 -3.05
CA HIS A 74 -3.80 9.48 -3.43
C HIS A 74 -3.60 9.92 -4.89
N GLN A 75 -2.62 9.40 -5.62
CA GLN A 75 -2.48 9.65 -7.07
C GLN A 75 -3.13 8.56 -7.94
N ILE A 76 -3.50 7.40 -7.36
CA ILE A 76 -4.18 6.34 -8.10
C ILE A 76 -5.48 6.90 -8.67
N ARG A 77 -5.68 6.71 -9.97
CA ARG A 77 -6.86 7.19 -10.69
C ARG A 77 -7.98 6.16 -10.69
N SER A 78 -9.19 6.57 -11.05
CA SER A 78 -10.37 5.70 -10.98
C SER A 78 -10.49 4.67 -12.12
N GLU A 79 -9.68 4.80 -13.17
CA GLU A 79 -9.81 3.97 -14.37
C GLU A 79 -9.52 2.49 -14.09
N GLY A 80 -10.49 1.63 -14.37
CA GLY A 80 -10.30 0.19 -14.30
C GLY A 80 -10.00 -0.35 -12.90
N LEU A 81 -10.28 0.42 -11.83
CA LEU A 81 -10.23 -0.10 -10.46
C LEU A 81 -11.17 -1.32 -10.38
N SER A 82 -10.63 -2.47 -9.94
CA SER A 82 -11.23 -3.83 -9.94
C SER A 82 -11.16 -4.67 -11.22
N HIS A 83 -10.58 -4.14 -12.31
CA HIS A 83 -10.28 -4.94 -13.49
C HIS A 83 -8.95 -5.67 -13.32
N ASP A 84 -8.83 -6.88 -13.88
CA ASP A 84 -7.62 -7.71 -13.75
C ASP A 84 -6.33 -6.99 -14.21
N SER A 85 -6.47 -6.04 -15.13
CA SER A 85 -5.37 -5.21 -15.63
C SER A 85 -4.76 -4.26 -14.59
N THR A 86 -5.47 -3.95 -13.50
CA THR A 86 -4.98 -3.05 -12.44
C THR A 86 -4.53 -3.78 -11.17
N PHE A 87 -4.74 -5.10 -11.11
CA PHE A 87 -4.25 -5.95 -10.03
C PHE A 87 -2.73 -6.09 -10.07
N THR A 88 -2.18 -6.59 -8.97
CA THR A 88 -0.74 -6.76 -8.75
C THR A 88 0.07 -5.48 -8.93
N ALA A 89 -0.37 -4.43 -8.24
CA ALA A 89 0.22 -3.10 -8.20
C ALA A 89 0.38 -2.47 -9.60
N ASN A 90 -0.52 -2.79 -10.52
CA ASN A 90 -0.68 -2.08 -11.80
C ASN A 90 -1.71 -0.95 -11.67
N PHE A 91 -1.65 -0.21 -10.56
CA PHE A 91 -2.55 0.91 -10.32
C PHE A 91 -2.36 1.99 -11.41
N PRO A 92 -3.45 2.61 -11.89
CA PRO A 92 -3.37 3.67 -12.90
C PRO A 92 -2.77 4.94 -12.29
N LEU A 93 -1.64 5.37 -12.82
CA LEU A 93 -1.03 6.69 -12.59
C LEU A 93 -0.93 7.45 -13.91
N ASN A 94 -0.75 8.76 -13.84
CA ASN A 94 -0.40 9.59 -14.97
C ASN A 94 0.59 10.69 -14.54
N ASP A 95 1.01 11.48 -15.51
CA ASP A 95 1.96 12.58 -15.29
C ASP A 95 1.28 13.83 -14.71
N SER A 96 -0.01 13.75 -14.40
CA SER A 96 -0.72 14.86 -13.76
C SER A 96 -0.42 14.82 -12.27
N HIS A 97 -0.10 15.97 -11.69
CA HIS A 97 0.12 16.09 -10.25
C HIS A 97 -1.21 16.18 -9.48
N GLU A 98 -2.23 15.47 -9.92
CA GLU A 98 -3.52 15.40 -9.21
C GLU A 98 -3.38 14.52 -7.97
N ILE A 99 -3.96 14.95 -6.84
CA ILE A 99 -4.02 14.15 -5.62
C ILE A 99 -5.44 14.13 -5.08
N PHE A 100 -6.03 12.94 -4.99
CA PHE A 100 -7.46 12.74 -4.73
C PHE A 100 -7.75 12.63 -3.25
N GLY A 101 -8.74 13.37 -2.74
CA GLY A 101 -9.20 13.32 -1.35
C GLY A 101 -10.71 13.15 -1.25
N PRO A 102 -11.22 12.77 -0.05
CA PRO A 102 -12.64 12.47 0.14
C PRO A 102 -13.50 13.73 0.32
N TYR A 103 -12.90 14.92 0.37
CA TYR A 103 -13.61 16.17 0.69
C TYR A 103 -13.85 17.05 -0.52
N LEU A 104 -15.09 17.51 -0.68
CA LEU A 104 -15.48 18.47 -1.70
C LEU A 104 -14.77 19.81 -1.54
N ASN A 105 -14.51 20.49 -2.66
CA ASN A 105 -13.95 21.85 -2.71
C ASN A 105 -12.63 22.00 -1.91
N PRO A 106 -11.58 21.23 -2.23
CA PRO A 106 -10.28 21.42 -1.59
C PRO A 106 -9.69 22.80 -1.92
N VAL A 107 -8.98 23.40 -0.97
CA VAL A 107 -8.24 24.64 -1.21
C VAL A 107 -6.91 24.30 -1.89
N ALA A 108 -6.83 24.53 -3.20
CA ALA A 108 -5.73 24.01 -4.03
C ALA A 108 -4.41 24.77 -3.92
N GLN A 109 -4.44 26.11 -3.99
CA GLN A 109 -3.23 26.93 -4.18
C GLN A 109 -2.09 26.66 -3.17
N PRO A 110 -2.35 26.47 -1.87
CA PRO A 110 -1.28 26.18 -0.92
C PRO A 110 -0.53 24.88 -1.22
N MET A 111 -1.25 23.82 -1.58
CA MET A 111 -0.65 22.52 -1.88
C MET A 111 0.13 22.56 -3.21
N ILE A 112 -0.42 23.22 -4.23
CA ILE A 112 0.25 23.46 -5.51
C ILE A 112 1.57 24.22 -5.27
N ASN A 113 1.55 25.29 -4.48
CA ASN A 113 2.75 26.10 -4.23
C ASN A 113 3.82 25.38 -3.40
N GLN A 114 3.41 24.49 -2.49
CA GLN A 114 4.32 23.86 -1.53
C GLN A 114 4.88 22.52 -2.01
N SER A 115 4.09 21.77 -2.79
CA SER A 115 4.41 20.40 -3.20
C SER A 115 4.26 20.15 -4.70
N GLY A 116 3.63 21.07 -5.44
CA GLY A 116 3.31 20.88 -6.85
C GLY A 116 2.06 20.04 -7.12
N PHE A 117 1.43 19.47 -6.09
CA PHE A 117 0.20 18.69 -6.23
C PHE A 117 -1.06 19.56 -6.22
N GLU A 118 -2.00 19.23 -7.11
CA GLU A 118 -3.34 19.79 -7.19
C GLU A 118 -4.34 18.87 -6.47
N PRO A 119 -4.87 19.27 -5.30
CA PRO A 119 -5.82 18.46 -4.58
C PRO A 119 -7.18 18.48 -5.27
N MET A 120 -7.75 17.30 -5.44
CA MET A 120 -9.00 17.07 -6.14
C MET A 120 -9.94 16.23 -5.29
N PHE A 121 -11.23 16.55 -5.27
CA PHE A 121 -12.21 15.62 -4.74
C PHE A 121 -12.37 14.44 -5.68
N SER A 122 -12.40 13.22 -5.14
CA SER A 122 -12.92 12.09 -5.89
C SER A 122 -13.49 11.00 -4.97
N GLU A 123 -14.59 10.39 -5.39
CA GLU A 123 -15.27 9.33 -4.63
C GLU A 123 -14.44 8.05 -4.55
N HIS A 124 -13.62 7.75 -5.57
CA HIS A 124 -12.88 6.48 -5.64
C HIS A 124 -11.84 6.30 -4.54
N ILE A 125 -11.40 7.38 -3.88
CA ILE A 125 -10.46 7.28 -2.76
C ILE A 125 -11.07 6.56 -1.55
N GLN A 126 -12.41 6.55 -1.45
CA GLN A 126 -13.17 5.87 -0.41
C GLN A 126 -13.63 4.46 -0.83
N ASP A 127 -13.22 4.00 -2.01
CA ASP A 127 -13.67 2.74 -2.58
C ASP A 127 -12.69 1.59 -2.29
N SER A 128 -13.16 0.43 -1.83
CA SER A 128 -12.36 -0.78 -1.63
C SER A 128 -11.56 -1.18 -2.89
N ARG A 129 -12.06 -0.84 -4.08
CA ARG A 129 -11.42 -1.12 -5.37
C ARG A 129 -10.08 -0.40 -5.55
N LEU A 130 -9.83 0.68 -4.81
CA LEU A 130 -8.50 1.31 -4.71
C LEU A 130 -7.48 0.31 -4.14
N CYS A 131 -7.82 -0.31 -3.00
CA CYS A 131 -6.99 -1.28 -2.30
C CYS A 131 -6.74 -2.54 -3.15
N ALA A 132 -7.73 -2.91 -3.99
CA ALA A 132 -7.66 -4.07 -4.87
C ALA A 132 -6.46 -4.08 -5.81
N THR A 133 -5.95 -2.89 -6.19
CA THR A 133 -4.81 -2.76 -7.10
C THR A 133 -3.57 -3.46 -6.54
N CYS A 134 -3.30 -3.33 -5.23
CA CYS A 134 -2.19 -4.00 -4.55
C CYS A 134 -2.61 -5.29 -3.84
N HIS A 135 -3.82 -5.32 -3.25
CA HIS A 135 -4.33 -6.44 -2.46
C HIS A 135 -5.05 -7.52 -3.29
N THR A 136 -4.57 -7.68 -4.54
CA THR A 136 -4.90 -8.78 -5.44
C THR A 136 -3.64 -9.18 -6.21
N LEU A 137 -2.84 -10.06 -5.62
CA LEU A 137 -1.51 -10.44 -6.09
C LEU A 137 -1.56 -11.77 -6.82
N PHE A 138 -1.16 -11.73 -8.09
CA PHE A 138 -0.90 -12.91 -8.90
C PHE A 138 0.57 -12.97 -9.28
N THR A 139 1.27 -14.04 -8.92
CA THR A 139 2.69 -14.24 -9.26
C THR A 139 2.87 -15.25 -10.38
N PRO A 140 3.88 -15.09 -11.27
CA PRO A 140 4.15 -16.10 -12.27
C PRO A 140 4.62 -17.40 -11.61
N TYR A 141 4.22 -18.55 -12.14
CA TYR A 141 4.77 -19.84 -11.72
C TYR A 141 5.47 -20.55 -12.89
N LEU A 142 6.39 -21.45 -12.57
CA LEU A 142 7.23 -22.14 -13.53
C LEU A 142 6.74 -23.56 -13.79
N ASP A 143 6.93 -24.05 -15.02
CA ASP A 143 6.85 -25.49 -15.32
C ASP A 143 8.12 -26.24 -14.87
N ASN A 144 8.12 -27.56 -15.06
CA ASN A 144 9.27 -28.42 -14.76
C ASN A 144 10.50 -28.14 -15.65
N GLN A 145 10.35 -27.31 -16.69
CA GLN A 145 11.43 -26.88 -17.57
C GLN A 145 11.97 -25.49 -17.19
N GLY A 146 11.41 -24.85 -16.15
CA GLY A 146 11.81 -23.52 -15.69
C GLY A 146 11.23 -22.36 -16.50
N ASN A 147 10.24 -22.61 -17.38
CA ASN A 147 9.58 -21.56 -18.13
C ASN A 147 8.34 -21.06 -17.40
N VAL A 148 7.98 -19.78 -17.58
CA VAL A 148 6.74 -19.22 -17.05
C VAL A 148 5.55 -19.92 -17.71
N ALA A 149 4.75 -20.62 -16.92
CA ALA A 149 3.63 -21.44 -17.38
C ALA A 149 2.26 -20.80 -17.11
N GLY A 150 2.20 -19.75 -16.31
CA GLY A 150 0.98 -19.01 -16.00
C GLY A 150 1.14 -18.15 -14.75
N THR A 151 0.02 -17.78 -14.14
CA THR A 151 -0.03 -17.03 -12.88
C THR A 151 -0.75 -17.80 -11.77
N PHE A 152 -0.31 -17.58 -10.53
CA PHE A 152 -0.85 -18.18 -9.32
C PHE A 152 -1.38 -17.05 -8.40
N PRO A 153 -2.59 -17.18 -7.82
CA PRO A 153 -3.11 -16.22 -6.83
C PRO A 153 -2.36 -16.39 -5.50
N GLU A 154 -1.31 -15.58 -5.29
CA GLU A 154 -0.51 -15.66 -4.06
C GLU A 154 -1.25 -15.06 -2.86
N GLN A 155 -1.88 -13.90 -3.06
CA GLN A 155 -2.68 -13.22 -2.04
C GLN A 155 -3.87 -12.53 -2.71
N THR A 156 -5.09 -12.93 -2.37
CA THR A 156 -6.31 -12.37 -2.98
C THR A 156 -7.33 -11.81 -1.98
N PRO A 157 -6.92 -11.10 -0.90
CA PRO A 157 -7.85 -10.67 0.14
C PRO A 157 -8.97 -9.76 -0.37
N PHE A 158 -8.74 -8.94 -1.40
CA PHE A 158 -9.82 -8.16 -2.01
C PHE A 158 -10.87 -9.06 -2.67
N LEU A 159 -10.45 -10.10 -3.39
CA LEU A 159 -11.39 -11.04 -4.03
C LEU A 159 -12.11 -11.88 -2.99
N GLU A 160 -11.42 -12.29 -1.92
CA GLU A 160 -12.03 -12.98 -0.79
C GLU A 160 -13.11 -12.12 -0.12
N TRP A 161 -12.79 -10.84 0.18
CA TRP A 161 -13.75 -9.87 0.70
C TRP A 161 -14.94 -9.66 -0.24
N ARG A 162 -14.69 -9.46 -1.54
CA ARG A 162 -15.72 -9.24 -2.57
C ARG A 162 -16.71 -10.40 -2.69
N ASN A 163 -16.29 -11.62 -2.34
CA ASN A 163 -17.13 -12.82 -2.35
C ASN A 163 -17.61 -13.22 -0.94
N SER A 164 -17.44 -12.35 0.06
CA SER A 164 -17.91 -12.56 1.43
C SER A 164 -19.17 -11.75 1.73
N ASN A 165 -19.82 -12.04 2.87
CA ASN A 165 -20.96 -11.24 3.34
C ASN A 165 -20.56 -9.78 3.68
N TYR A 166 -19.28 -9.51 3.92
CA TYR A 166 -18.81 -8.16 4.24
C TYR A 166 -18.94 -7.18 3.07
N VAL A 167 -19.05 -7.66 1.82
CA VAL A 167 -19.11 -6.78 0.65
C VAL A 167 -20.26 -5.76 0.72
N GLU A 168 -21.38 -6.14 1.37
CA GLU A 168 -22.55 -5.28 1.57
C GLU A 168 -22.54 -4.54 2.93
N GLU A 169 -21.61 -4.88 3.83
CA GLU A 169 -21.62 -4.40 5.22
C GLU A 169 -20.46 -3.46 5.57
N LYS A 170 -19.26 -3.76 5.07
CA LYS A 170 -18.01 -3.09 5.44
C LYS A 170 -17.06 -2.99 4.25
N SER A 171 -16.64 -1.78 3.91
CA SER A 171 -15.53 -1.54 2.98
C SER A 171 -14.18 -1.92 3.60
N CYS A 172 -13.12 -1.97 2.78
CA CYS A 172 -11.77 -2.12 3.30
C CYS A 172 -11.40 -0.97 4.24
N GLN A 173 -11.79 0.25 3.87
CA GLN A 173 -11.57 1.47 4.62
C GLN A 173 -12.31 1.48 5.95
N ASP A 174 -13.51 0.91 6.05
CA ASP A 174 -14.29 0.94 7.30
C ASP A 174 -13.54 0.31 8.48
N CYS A 175 -12.74 -0.73 8.20
CA CYS A 175 -11.94 -1.43 9.21
C CYS A 175 -10.50 -0.94 9.29
N HIS A 176 -9.86 -0.62 8.15
CA HIS A 176 -8.44 -0.27 8.09
C HIS A 176 -8.16 1.23 8.14
N MET A 177 -9.17 2.06 7.86
CA MET A 177 -9.13 3.52 7.91
C MET A 177 -10.39 4.08 8.60
N PRO A 178 -10.62 3.71 9.88
CA PRO A 178 -11.87 4.01 10.55
C PRO A 178 -12.14 5.53 10.58
N ALA A 179 -13.41 5.87 10.38
CA ALA A 179 -13.89 7.24 10.46
C ALA A 179 -13.98 7.71 11.93
N VAL A 180 -13.45 8.90 12.19
CA VAL A 180 -13.64 9.67 13.41
C VAL A 180 -14.66 10.77 13.11
N ASP A 181 -15.80 10.71 13.78
CA ASP A 181 -16.88 11.70 13.66
C ASP A 181 -16.61 12.91 14.56
N GLU A 182 -15.51 13.58 14.29
CA GLU A 182 -15.10 14.82 14.95
C GLU A 182 -14.58 15.82 13.92
N ALA A 183 -15.28 16.94 13.78
CA ALA A 183 -14.90 17.98 12.85
C ALA A 183 -13.57 18.63 13.26
N MET A 184 -12.55 18.52 12.42
CA MET A 184 -11.22 19.08 12.70
C MET A 184 -10.56 19.68 11.46
N LYS A 185 -9.52 20.49 11.69
CA LYS A 185 -8.67 21.01 10.62
C LYS A 185 -7.75 19.90 10.13
N ILE A 186 -7.75 19.66 8.82
CA ILE A 186 -6.84 18.69 8.18
C ILE A 186 -5.50 19.30 7.75
N SER A 187 -5.35 20.63 7.88
CA SER A 187 -4.07 21.31 7.68
C SER A 187 -3.99 22.54 8.58
N VAL A 188 -2.78 22.79 9.10
CA VAL A 188 -2.42 24.00 9.85
C VAL A 188 -1.82 25.08 8.95
N SER A 189 -1.55 24.77 7.68
CA SER A 189 -0.98 25.68 6.70
C SER A 189 -1.89 25.78 5.47
N PRO A 190 -2.24 26.99 5.02
CA PRO A 190 -1.88 28.29 5.59
C PRO A 190 -2.72 28.60 6.85
N PRO A 191 -2.26 29.48 7.77
CA PRO A 191 -2.94 29.73 9.05
C PRO A 191 -4.39 30.22 8.95
N TRP A 192 -4.77 30.82 7.81
CA TRP A 192 -6.12 31.29 7.54
C TRP A 192 -7.09 30.16 7.15
N LEU A 193 -6.59 28.95 6.88
CA LEU A 193 -7.45 27.81 6.59
C LEU A 193 -8.26 27.46 7.85
N SER A 194 -9.56 27.71 7.80
CA SER A 194 -10.49 27.56 8.93
C SER A 194 -11.51 26.47 8.72
N GLU A 195 -11.57 25.87 7.52
CA GLU A 195 -12.53 24.82 7.21
C GLU A 195 -12.25 23.57 8.04
N MET A 196 -13.28 23.10 8.71
CA MET A 196 -13.27 21.84 9.45
C MET A 196 -13.84 20.75 8.55
N ARG A 197 -13.15 19.62 8.45
CA ARG A 197 -13.61 18.45 7.69
C ARG A 197 -14.12 17.39 8.65
N ASN A 198 -15.16 16.68 8.22
CA ASN A 198 -15.80 15.60 8.97
C ASN A 198 -16.47 14.63 7.96
N PRO A 199 -16.39 13.31 8.14
CA PRO A 199 -15.53 12.57 9.08
C PRO A 199 -14.05 12.68 8.74
N ILE A 200 -13.16 12.35 9.67
CA ILE A 200 -11.73 12.16 9.42
C ILE A 200 -11.40 10.68 9.37
N TYR A 201 -10.59 10.27 8.41
CA TYR A 201 -10.21 8.88 8.24
C TYR A 201 -8.81 8.65 8.80
N GLU A 202 -8.71 7.81 9.83
CA GLU A 202 -7.42 7.43 10.37
C GLU A 202 -6.63 6.62 9.33
N HIS A 203 -5.31 6.83 9.26
CA HIS A 203 -4.44 6.01 8.41
C HIS A 203 -3.78 4.91 9.25
N GLU A 204 -4.60 4.20 10.06
CA GLU A 204 -4.09 3.15 10.95
C GLU A 204 -3.49 1.99 10.15
N LEU A 205 -4.23 1.48 9.15
CA LEU A 205 -3.73 0.56 8.13
C LEU A 205 -3.01 -0.68 8.70
N ALA A 206 -3.39 -1.10 9.92
CA ALA A 206 -2.75 -2.22 10.60
C ALA A 206 -3.26 -3.56 10.03
N GLY A 207 -2.32 -4.42 9.64
CA GLY A 207 -2.58 -5.81 9.25
C GLY A 207 -2.35 -6.80 10.41
N GLY A 208 -2.25 -8.09 10.09
CA GLY A 208 -2.06 -9.16 11.09
C GLY A 208 -0.60 -9.44 11.51
N ASN A 209 0.41 -8.87 10.85
CA ASN A 209 1.81 -9.25 11.07
C ASN A 209 2.44 -8.54 12.29
N ALA A 210 1.96 -8.89 13.49
CA ALA A 210 2.50 -8.36 14.75
C ALA A 210 3.96 -8.77 14.99
N PHE A 211 4.37 -9.93 14.45
CA PHE A 211 5.73 -10.44 14.56
C PHE A 211 6.75 -9.54 13.85
N MET A 212 6.51 -9.21 12.58
CA MET A 212 7.37 -8.29 11.84
C MET A 212 7.35 -6.87 12.42
N GLY A 213 6.20 -6.43 12.96
CA GLY A 213 6.15 -5.20 13.73
C GLY A 213 7.13 -5.19 14.91
N GLY A 214 7.27 -6.32 15.61
CA GLY A 214 8.27 -6.52 16.67
C GLY A 214 9.71 -6.46 16.15
N ILE A 215 10.02 -7.17 15.06
CA ILE A 215 11.35 -7.12 14.44
C ILE A 215 11.73 -5.68 14.05
N LEU A 216 10.83 -4.97 13.37
CA LEU A 216 11.06 -3.58 12.96
C LEU A 216 11.31 -2.69 14.18
N LYS A 217 10.52 -2.83 15.25
CA LYS A 217 10.69 -2.07 16.51
C LYS A 217 12.04 -2.35 17.17
N ASP A 218 12.42 -3.61 17.27
CA ASP A 218 13.63 -4.03 17.98
C ASP A 218 14.92 -3.69 17.21
N ASN A 219 14.79 -3.30 15.92
CA ASN A 219 15.91 -3.02 15.02
C ASN A 219 15.78 -1.67 14.30
N ILE A 220 15.14 -0.67 14.91
CA ILE A 220 14.84 0.64 14.29
C ILE A 220 16.08 1.28 13.63
N ASP A 221 17.20 1.37 14.34
CA ASP A 221 18.41 2.03 13.83
C ASP A 221 19.02 1.24 12.66
N ALA A 222 19.08 -0.09 12.77
CA ALA A 222 19.67 -0.96 11.75
C ALA A 222 18.83 -1.00 10.47
N LEU A 223 17.50 -0.95 10.59
CA LEU A 223 16.56 -0.99 9.47
C LEU A 223 16.12 0.41 9.01
N GLN A 224 16.64 1.47 9.63
CA GLN A 224 16.31 2.87 9.35
C GLN A 224 14.80 3.15 9.36
N VAL A 225 14.10 2.56 10.33
CA VAL A 225 12.67 2.83 10.52
C VAL A 225 12.53 4.25 11.08
N SER A 226 11.72 5.09 10.43
CA SER A 226 11.55 6.50 10.82
C SER A 226 10.65 6.70 12.04
N ALA A 227 9.84 5.68 12.38
CA ALA A 227 8.91 5.73 13.50
C ALA A 227 9.61 5.50 14.85
N LEU A 228 9.14 6.20 15.89
CA LEU A 228 9.58 5.94 17.26
C LEU A 228 9.08 4.57 17.75
N PRO A 229 9.80 3.89 18.68
CA PRO A 229 9.38 2.60 19.22
C PRO A 229 7.94 2.57 19.74
N GLN A 230 7.50 3.66 20.38
CA GLN A 230 6.15 3.84 20.91
C GLN A 230 5.06 3.92 19.81
N HIS A 231 5.38 4.44 18.62
CA HIS A 231 4.47 4.39 17.46
C HIS A 231 4.35 2.97 16.90
N MET A 232 5.42 2.17 17.01
CA MET A 232 5.37 0.75 16.63
C MET A 232 4.52 -0.05 17.63
N ASP A 233 4.57 0.27 18.92
CA ASP A 233 3.78 -0.40 19.95
C ASP A 233 2.26 -0.29 19.71
N SER A 234 1.76 0.88 19.31
CA SER A 234 0.34 1.05 18.97
C SER A 234 -0.08 0.15 17.80
N THR A 235 0.74 0.12 16.74
CA THR A 235 0.51 -0.73 15.56
C THR A 235 0.52 -2.22 15.92
N ILE A 236 1.53 -2.67 16.69
CA ILE A 236 1.65 -4.07 17.14
C ILE A 236 0.45 -4.45 18.00
N ALA A 237 0.03 -3.58 18.93
CA ALA A 237 -1.13 -3.83 19.78
C ALA A 237 -2.42 -3.94 18.95
N LYS A 238 -2.60 -3.08 17.94
CA LYS A 238 -3.74 -3.17 17.02
C LYS A 238 -3.71 -4.49 16.23
N SER A 239 -2.57 -4.86 15.64
CA SER A 239 -2.42 -6.14 14.94
C SER A 239 -2.80 -7.33 15.82
N LYS A 240 -2.35 -7.35 17.09
CA LYS A 240 -2.73 -8.40 18.05
C LYS A 240 -4.23 -8.40 18.34
N ARG A 241 -4.86 -7.23 18.55
CA ARG A 241 -6.32 -7.13 18.73
C ARG A 241 -7.07 -7.67 17.52
N THR A 242 -6.69 -7.26 16.31
CA THR A 242 -7.30 -7.77 15.06
C THR A 242 -7.24 -9.30 15.00
N LEU A 243 -6.09 -9.90 15.30
CA LEU A 243 -5.94 -11.36 15.32
C LEU A 243 -6.78 -12.06 16.40
N GLN A 244 -7.08 -11.37 17.51
CA GLN A 244 -7.80 -11.94 18.65
C GLN A 244 -9.31 -11.75 18.58
N SER A 245 -9.80 -10.67 17.95
CA SER A 245 -11.19 -10.24 18.07
C SER A 245 -11.88 -9.88 16.75
N ALA A 246 -11.17 -9.87 15.60
CA ALA A 246 -11.78 -9.50 14.32
C ALA A 246 -12.28 -10.70 13.49
N VAL A 247 -12.11 -11.92 14.00
CA VAL A 247 -12.54 -13.15 13.31
C VAL A 247 -13.41 -13.99 14.26
N GLU A 248 -14.70 -13.72 14.29
CA GLU A 248 -15.69 -14.74 14.65
C GLU A 248 -16.00 -15.55 13.39
N THR A 249 -15.26 -16.64 13.17
CA THR A 249 -15.60 -17.59 12.11
C THR A 249 -16.75 -18.48 12.57
N SER A 250 -17.98 -18.14 12.18
CA SER A 250 -19.07 -19.12 12.13
C SER A 250 -19.01 -19.85 10.80
N MET A 251 -18.68 -21.14 10.82
CA MET A 251 -18.83 -21.99 9.64
C MET A 251 -20.32 -22.07 9.31
N ILE A 252 -20.70 -21.62 8.11
CA ILE A 252 -22.05 -21.84 7.59
C ILE A 252 -22.14 -23.33 7.28
N SER A 253 -22.96 -24.06 8.04
CA SER A 253 -23.30 -25.47 7.80
C SER A 253 -24.31 -25.61 6.68
#